data_AF-A0A7X8STR6-F1
#
_entry.id   AF-A0A7X8STR6-F1
#
_cell.length_a   1.000
_cell.length_b   1.000
_cell.length_c   1.000
_cell.angle_alpha   90.00
_cell.angle_beta   90.00
_cell.angle_gamma   90.00
#
_symmetry.space_group_name_H-M   'P 1'
#
loop_
_entity.id
_entity.type
_entity.pdbx_description
1 polymer ?
#
loop_
_entity_poly.entity_id
_entity_poly.type
_entity_poly.pdbx_seq_one_letter_code
_entity_poly.pdbx_strand_id
1 'polypeptide(L)'
;MPVSKLQREVVLKALASVYQTVGDDGMRTSFMLNARRGNPFSGGISITLFFRHSLLVEAAVILRRDGPSFYRHISLSEVQSDLRNFVVDHFNLVGDAMILKQVEGSLLENAPKEKVEALAEALAQSSLFAPKMIPTIFPIIPVKVEDDFEGKVFCAVSPDGLARGTVLPEKFRPILVPNQFPPFAEKHSKKEIPNSWLVVRVPHAGTGSKLRSAILGAVALSVRAPYRYQFTGREMFGGKCALTDTGYTLNFSDPATPALGQDVILQKADHAWLRILDKKLESNADADVRQIKALQYYYRAWFLEDAERFPITCMALDSLLGDQGAATESVIKGVRDLLGEQVEWDRLSLLMKLRGSVIHGGAPDVYESSKYARYYSGYGEDPISDMDSVVTECLRRKIFGADFVEQVDPYAKIIEEHRNMGNIPASNERKGILG
;
A
#
# COMPACT_ATOMS: atom_id res chain seq x y z
N MET A 1 32.27 1.01 1.94
CA MET A 1 31.91 1.11 0.50
C MET A 1 32.18 2.54 0.06
N PRO A 2 32.71 2.79 -1.15
CA PRO A 2 32.90 4.17 -1.62
C PRO A 2 31.55 4.89 -1.70
N VAL A 3 31.48 6.12 -1.19
CA VAL A 3 30.29 6.98 -1.31
C VAL A 3 30.00 7.20 -2.78
N SER A 4 28.79 6.89 -3.24
CA SER A 4 28.44 7.11 -4.64
C SER A 4 28.21 8.61 -4.89
N LYS A 5 28.31 9.01 -6.17
CA LYS A 5 28.05 10.39 -6.60
C LYS A 5 26.68 10.90 -6.12
N LEU A 6 25.69 10.01 -6.02
CA LEU A 6 24.33 10.35 -5.61
C LEU A 6 24.24 10.80 -4.15
N GLN A 7 24.85 10.09 -3.19
CA GLN A 7 24.75 10.50 -1.77
C GLN A 7 25.42 11.86 -1.56
N ARG A 8 26.56 12.10 -2.23
CA ARG A 8 27.21 13.41 -2.21
C ARG A 8 26.28 14.50 -2.75
N GLU A 9 25.68 14.28 -3.90
CA GLU A 9 24.76 15.25 -4.52
C GLU A 9 23.57 15.59 -3.61
N VAL A 10 22.96 14.57 -2.99
CA VAL A 10 21.86 14.76 -2.01
C VAL A 10 22.33 15.55 -0.80
N VAL A 11 23.50 15.23 -0.21
CA VAL A 11 24.05 15.97 0.94
C VAL A 11 24.36 17.42 0.57
N LEU A 12 25.00 17.67 -0.58
CA LEU A 12 25.31 19.02 -1.03
C LEU A 12 24.03 19.86 -1.13
N LYS A 13 22.99 19.35 -1.77
CA LYS A 13 21.70 20.04 -1.90
C LYS A 13 20.98 20.21 -0.56
N ALA A 14 21.02 19.22 0.31
CA ALA A 14 20.44 19.30 1.65
C ALA A 14 21.15 20.37 2.49
N LEU A 15 22.49 20.40 2.52
CA LEU A 15 23.25 21.41 3.28
C LEU A 15 23.13 22.81 2.69
N ALA A 16 23.01 22.93 1.37
CA ALA A 16 22.73 24.21 0.72
C ALA A 16 21.39 24.81 1.15
N SER A 17 20.44 23.98 1.62
CA SER A 17 19.16 24.46 2.14
C SER A 17 19.21 24.98 3.58
N VAL A 18 20.30 24.76 4.33
CA VAL A 18 20.37 25.03 5.79
C VAL A 18 20.99 26.39 6.07
N TYR A 19 20.29 27.21 6.85
CA TYR A 19 20.69 28.57 7.26
C TYR A 19 20.43 28.81 8.76
N GLN A 20 21.10 29.81 9.34
CA GLN A 20 20.84 30.29 10.70
C GLN A 20 19.72 31.35 10.78
N THR A 21 19.29 31.88 9.64
CA THR A 21 18.26 32.92 9.55
C THR A 21 17.07 32.43 8.72
N VAL A 22 15.87 32.96 9.00
CA VAL A 22 14.60 32.52 8.41
C VAL A 22 14.60 32.67 6.88
N GLY A 23 15.19 33.75 6.34
CA GLY A 23 15.01 34.09 4.92
C GLY A 23 13.53 34.27 4.54
N ASP A 24 13.22 34.15 3.25
CA ASP A 24 11.86 34.36 2.71
C ASP A 24 10.99 33.08 2.73
N ASP A 25 11.60 31.89 2.67
CA ASP A 25 10.92 30.58 2.56
C ASP A 25 11.40 29.54 3.60
N GLY A 26 12.01 29.99 4.70
CA GLY A 26 12.66 29.09 5.66
C GLY A 26 11.72 28.39 6.63
N MET A 27 11.77 27.07 6.62
CA MET A 27 11.15 26.22 7.64
C MET A 27 12.03 26.13 8.88
N ARG A 28 11.52 26.63 10.01
CA ARG A 28 12.22 26.58 11.30
C ARG A 28 12.28 25.16 11.85
N THR A 29 13.43 24.75 12.37
CA THR A 29 13.58 23.52 13.16
C THR A 29 14.51 23.78 14.33
N SER A 30 14.06 23.43 15.53
CA SER A 30 14.83 23.60 16.77
C SER A 30 15.03 22.24 17.44
N PHE A 31 16.25 21.98 17.91
CA PHE A 31 16.62 20.73 18.56
C PHE A 31 17.73 20.97 19.59
N MET A 32 17.96 20.00 20.48
CA MET A 32 18.98 20.07 21.54
C MET A 32 20.21 19.26 21.14
N LEU A 33 21.35 19.94 20.98
CA LEU A 33 22.65 19.28 20.82
C LEU A 33 23.11 18.74 22.17
N ASN A 34 23.54 17.47 22.22
CA ASN A 34 23.94 16.71 23.41
C ASN A 34 22.83 16.17 24.33
N ALA A 35 21.57 16.15 23.89
CA ALA A 35 20.59 15.27 24.51
C ALA A 35 20.97 13.81 24.19
N ARG A 36 21.78 13.17 25.05
CA ARG A 36 22.02 11.72 24.96
C ARG A 36 20.65 11.06 24.89
N ARG A 37 20.44 10.23 23.86
CA ARG A 37 19.22 9.44 23.63
C ARG A 37 18.65 8.95 24.98
N GLY A 38 17.59 9.60 25.46
CA GLY A 38 16.81 9.14 26.61
C GLY A 38 17.02 9.84 27.97
N ASN A 39 17.78 10.94 28.11
CA ASN A 39 17.82 11.67 29.39
C ASN A 39 17.38 13.15 29.24
N PRO A 40 16.16 13.54 29.67
CA PRO A 40 15.65 14.91 29.53
C PRO A 40 16.36 15.95 30.41
N PHE A 41 17.20 15.51 31.37
CA PHE A 41 17.81 16.36 32.39
C PHE A 41 19.29 16.71 32.15
N SER A 42 19.91 16.19 31.09
CA SER A 42 21.26 16.63 30.72
C SER A 42 21.17 17.93 29.93
N GLY A 43 21.73 19.02 30.46
CA GLY A 43 21.82 20.30 29.76
C GLY A 43 22.40 20.15 28.35
N GLY A 44 21.79 20.82 27.38
CA GLY A 44 22.20 20.80 25.99
C GLY A 44 22.10 22.20 25.37
N ILE A 45 22.78 22.39 24.24
CA ILE A 45 22.72 23.65 23.50
C ILE A 45 21.50 23.57 22.58
N SER A 46 20.55 24.50 22.74
CA SER A 46 19.43 24.62 21.79
C SER A 46 19.94 25.23 20.49
N ILE A 47 19.77 24.49 19.39
CA ILE A 47 20.13 24.92 18.05
C ILE A 47 18.85 25.14 17.27
N THR A 48 18.76 26.29 16.61
CA THR A 48 17.69 26.59 15.66
C THR A 48 18.27 26.76 14.27
N LEU A 49 17.77 25.99 13.33
CA LEU A 49 18.11 26.04 11.92
C LEU A 49 16.87 26.41 11.11
N PHE A 50 17.09 26.98 9.94
CA PHE A 50 16.06 27.27 8.95
C PHE A 50 16.41 26.56 7.65
N PHE A 51 15.46 25.81 7.12
CA PHE A 51 15.60 25.09 5.87
C PHE A 51 14.86 25.84 4.77
N ARG A 52 15.57 26.39 3.78
CA ARG A 52 14.93 26.98 2.59
C ARG A 52 14.17 25.91 1.83
N HIS A 53 12.85 26.08 1.73
CA HIS A 53 11.97 25.07 1.17
C HIS A 53 12.31 24.72 -0.27
N SER A 54 12.53 25.74 -1.11
CA SER A 54 12.90 25.57 -2.53
C SER A 54 14.12 24.64 -2.73
N LEU A 55 15.19 24.86 -1.96
CA LEU A 55 16.43 24.07 -2.05
C LEU A 55 16.29 22.67 -1.44
N LEU A 56 15.53 22.54 -0.35
CA LEU A 56 15.28 21.21 0.25
C LEU A 56 14.44 20.33 -0.68
N VAL A 57 13.50 20.92 -1.43
CA VAL A 57 12.72 20.23 -2.46
C VAL A 57 13.63 19.65 -3.53
N GLU A 58 14.66 20.38 -3.99
CA GLU A 58 15.61 19.83 -4.98
C GLU A 58 16.31 18.56 -4.46
N ALA A 59 16.80 18.59 -3.22
CA ALA A 59 17.41 17.41 -2.58
C ALA A 59 16.42 16.23 -2.48
N ALA A 60 15.18 16.51 -2.09
CA ALA A 60 14.13 15.52 -1.97
C ALA A 60 13.72 14.91 -3.33
N VAL A 61 13.69 15.71 -4.39
CA VAL A 61 13.41 15.24 -5.77
C VAL A 61 14.50 14.29 -6.24
N ILE A 62 15.77 14.63 -6.02
CA ILE A 62 16.91 13.76 -6.37
C ILE A 62 16.84 12.45 -5.60
N LEU A 63 16.66 12.50 -4.27
CA LEU A 63 16.55 11.30 -3.44
C LEU A 63 15.36 10.42 -3.89
N ARG A 64 14.22 11.03 -4.21
CA ARG A 64 13.03 10.29 -4.66
C ARG A 64 13.18 9.67 -6.04
N ARG A 65 13.89 10.32 -6.95
CA ARG A 65 14.09 9.86 -8.34
C ARG A 65 15.15 8.75 -8.41
N ASP A 66 16.31 9.02 -7.81
CA ASP A 66 17.55 8.26 -8.04
C ASP A 66 17.97 7.43 -6.82
N GLY A 67 17.42 7.72 -5.63
CA GLY A 67 17.66 6.95 -4.40
C GLY A 67 16.94 5.60 -4.38
N PRO A 68 16.86 4.95 -3.20
CA PRO A 68 16.17 3.68 -3.07
C PRO A 68 14.73 3.71 -3.59
N SER A 69 14.32 2.64 -4.26
CA SER A 69 13.05 2.57 -5.01
C SER A 69 11.81 2.87 -4.15
N PHE A 70 11.86 2.59 -2.85
CA PHE A 70 10.75 2.83 -1.93
C PHE A 70 10.33 4.30 -1.84
N TYR A 71 11.25 5.26 -2.07
CA TYR A 71 10.91 6.68 -2.06
C TYR A 71 9.97 7.11 -3.18
N ARG A 72 9.95 6.38 -4.30
CA ARG A 72 9.01 6.64 -5.41
C ARG A 72 7.55 6.55 -4.95
N HIS A 73 7.30 5.81 -3.87
CA HIS A 73 5.97 5.60 -3.30
C HIS A 73 5.66 6.52 -2.11
N ILE A 74 6.57 7.40 -1.72
CA ILE A 74 6.43 8.33 -0.61
C ILE A 74 6.19 9.74 -1.17
N SER A 75 5.46 10.57 -0.41
CA SER A 75 5.21 11.96 -0.78
C SER A 75 6.50 12.79 -0.69
N LEU A 76 6.65 13.83 -1.51
CA LEU A 76 7.82 14.70 -1.43
C LEU A 76 7.97 15.38 -0.07
N SER A 77 6.89 15.69 0.63
CA SER A 77 6.91 16.28 1.97
C SER A 77 7.47 15.33 3.03
N GLU A 78 7.16 14.03 2.93
CA GLU A 78 7.77 12.99 3.78
C GLU A 78 9.26 12.86 3.48
N VAL A 79 9.68 12.83 2.21
CA VAL A 79 11.11 12.77 1.84
C VAL A 79 11.89 13.99 2.35
N GLN A 80 11.30 15.18 2.26
CA GLN A 80 11.88 16.39 2.86
C GLN A 80 12.01 16.29 4.38
N SER A 81 11.01 15.73 5.04
CA SER A 81 11.04 15.52 6.50
C SER A 81 12.13 14.53 6.90
N ASP A 82 12.29 13.43 6.16
CA ASP A 82 13.36 12.46 6.35
C ASP A 82 14.75 13.08 6.19
N LEU A 83 14.96 13.86 5.11
CA LEU A 83 16.23 14.57 4.87
C LEU A 83 16.54 15.58 5.97
N ARG A 84 15.53 16.36 6.40
CA ARG A 84 15.66 17.33 7.49
C ARG A 84 16.04 16.65 8.80
N ASN A 85 15.34 15.58 9.16
CA ASN A 85 15.62 14.80 10.37
C ASN A 85 17.03 14.20 10.30
N PHE A 86 17.45 13.68 9.14
CA PHE A 86 18.81 13.18 8.93
C PHE A 86 19.87 14.26 9.18
N VAL A 87 19.70 15.46 8.63
CA VAL A 87 20.63 16.59 8.85
C VAL A 87 20.67 16.99 10.32
N VAL A 88 19.53 17.03 11.00
CA VAL A 88 19.43 17.35 12.43
C VAL A 88 20.15 16.28 13.28
N ASP A 89 19.88 15.01 13.02
CA ASP A 89 20.45 13.88 13.76
C ASP A 89 21.97 13.77 13.61
N HIS A 90 22.51 14.27 12.50
CA HIS A 90 23.95 14.27 12.18
C HIS A 90 24.55 15.67 12.20
N PHE A 91 23.86 16.64 12.79
CA PHE A 91 24.32 18.03 12.80
C PHE A 91 25.67 18.17 13.51
N ASN A 92 25.98 17.30 14.48
CA ASN A 92 27.29 17.26 15.13
C ASN A 92 28.47 16.98 14.18
N LEU A 93 28.24 16.43 12.99
CA LEU A 93 29.31 16.18 12.01
C LEU A 93 29.74 17.46 11.30
N VAL A 94 28.78 18.32 10.95
CA VAL A 94 28.96 19.49 10.07
C VAL A 94 28.75 20.83 10.79
N GLY A 95 28.12 20.82 11.96
CA GLY A 95 27.64 21.99 12.68
C GLY A 95 28.72 22.82 13.36
N ASP A 96 29.95 22.33 13.50
CA ASP A 96 31.09 23.06 14.11
C ASP A 96 31.33 24.43 13.45
N ALA A 97 30.97 24.55 12.16
CA ALA A 97 31.06 25.80 11.42
C ALA A 97 30.05 26.87 11.85
N MET A 98 28.91 26.45 12.42
CA MET A 98 27.76 27.30 12.77
C MET A 98 27.50 27.39 14.28
N ILE A 99 28.02 26.46 15.09
CA ILE A 99 27.80 26.47 16.53
C ILE A 99 28.47 27.70 17.15
N LEU A 100 27.70 28.51 17.86
CA LEU A 100 28.14 29.71 18.60
C LEU A 100 28.79 30.80 17.71
N LYS A 101 28.62 30.74 16.39
CA LYS A 101 29.08 31.73 15.42
C LYS A 101 27.90 32.20 14.59
N GLN A 102 27.77 33.51 14.38
CA GLN A 102 26.90 34.01 13.32
C GLN A 102 27.68 33.94 12.01
N VAL A 103 27.18 33.15 11.07
CA VAL A 103 27.77 33.02 9.74
C VAL A 103 26.76 33.44 8.69
N GLU A 104 27.24 34.15 7.67
CA GLU A 104 26.47 34.41 6.47
C GLU A 104 26.50 33.18 5.55
N GLY A 105 25.44 32.98 4.78
CA GLY A 105 25.37 31.89 3.81
C GLY A 105 24.84 30.56 4.37
N SER A 106 24.94 29.52 3.54
CA SER A 106 24.42 28.18 3.85
C SER A 106 25.40 27.36 4.69
N LEU A 107 24.93 26.26 5.29
CA LEU A 107 25.81 25.31 5.98
C LEU A 107 26.81 24.67 5.02
N LEU A 108 26.44 24.50 3.75
CA LEU A 108 27.37 23.99 2.73
C LEU A 108 28.56 24.93 2.51
N GLU A 109 28.32 26.24 2.44
CA GLU A 109 29.37 27.24 2.18
C GLU A 109 30.37 27.35 3.34
N ASN A 110 29.92 27.03 4.55
CA ASN A 110 30.72 27.17 5.77
C ASN A 110 31.33 25.83 6.25
N ALA A 111 30.83 24.68 5.79
CA ALA A 111 31.32 23.37 6.22
C ALA A 111 32.61 22.96 5.47
N PRO A 112 33.65 22.46 6.18
CA PRO A 112 34.82 21.88 5.53
C PRO A 112 34.45 20.69 4.64
N LYS A 113 35.14 20.53 3.51
CA LYS A 113 34.88 19.46 2.53
C LYS A 113 34.94 18.07 3.17
N GLU A 114 35.86 17.87 4.11
CA GLU A 114 36.04 16.60 4.83
C GLU A 114 34.81 16.25 5.68
N LYS A 115 34.15 17.25 6.28
CA LYS A 115 32.92 17.04 7.06
C LYS A 115 31.71 16.76 6.16
N VAL A 116 31.65 17.40 4.99
CA VAL A 116 30.61 17.12 3.98
C VAL A 116 30.73 15.67 3.48
N GLU A 117 31.94 15.21 3.23
CA GLU A 117 32.21 13.81 2.86
C GLU A 117 31.82 12.84 3.99
N ALA A 118 32.16 13.15 5.24
CA ALA A 118 31.75 12.35 6.40
C ALA A 118 30.22 12.27 6.54
N LEU A 119 29.50 13.36 6.26
CA LEU A 119 28.03 13.34 6.26
C LEU A 119 27.46 12.52 5.09
N ALA A 120 28.11 12.53 3.92
CA ALA A 120 27.73 11.68 2.79
C ALA A 120 27.98 10.19 3.06
N GLU A 121 29.05 9.84 3.79
CA GLU A 121 29.27 8.49 4.32
C GLU A 121 28.19 8.09 5.32
N ALA A 122 27.82 8.98 6.24
CA ALA A 122 26.72 8.75 7.18
C ALA A 122 25.38 8.56 6.45
N LEU A 123 25.11 9.34 5.40
CA LEU A 123 23.90 9.20 4.57
C LEU A 123 23.85 7.83 3.90
N ALA A 124 24.97 7.35 3.35
CA ALA A 124 25.05 6.03 2.72
C ALA A 124 24.77 4.89 3.70
N GLN A 125 25.11 5.05 4.98
CA GLN A 125 24.88 4.06 6.04
C GLN A 125 23.52 4.24 6.76
N SER A 126 22.86 5.37 6.54
CA SER A 126 21.57 5.68 7.16
C SER A 126 20.44 4.82 6.59
N SER A 127 19.31 4.79 7.29
CA SER A 127 18.08 4.17 6.80
C SER A 127 17.56 4.77 5.48
N LEU A 128 18.04 5.95 5.08
CA LEU A 128 17.67 6.59 3.81
C LEU A 128 18.30 5.88 2.60
N PHE A 129 19.44 5.20 2.75
CA PHE A 129 20.12 4.48 1.65
C PHE A 129 20.33 3.00 1.93
N ALA A 130 20.40 2.60 3.19
CA ALA A 130 20.48 1.23 3.65
C ALA A 130 19.30 0.94 4.60
N PRO A 131 18.05 0.95 4.11
CA PRO A 131 16.88 0.77 4.96
C PRO A 131 16.87 -0.64 5.57
N LYS A 132 16.56 -0.72 6.86
CA LYS A 132 16.18 -1.98 7.49
C LYS A 132 14.70 -2.22 7.24
N MET A 133 14.36 -3.44 6.87
CA MET A 133 12.96 -3.85 6.73
C MET A 133 12.32 -3.92 8.11
N ILE A 134 11.41 -2.99 8.39
CA ILE A 134 10.66 -2.93 9.64
C ILE A 134 9.29 -3.60 9.48
N PRO A 135 8.85 -4.43 10.43
CA PRO A 135 7.50 -4.97 10.42
C PRO A 135 6.48 -3.86 10.71
N THR A 136 5.45 -3.78 9.88
CA THR A 136 4.24 -2.99 10.12
C THR A 136 3.05 -3.94 10.23
N ILE A 137 2.38 -3.92 11.37
CA ILE A 137 1.28 -4.81 11.74
C ILE A 137 -0.04 -4.10 11.50
N PHE A 138 -0.98 -4.78 10.84
CA PHE A 138 -2.34 -4.31 10.59
C PHE A 138 -3.34 -5.34 11.14
N PRO A 139 -4.34 -4.93 11.93
CA PRO A 139 -5.46 -5.80 12.27
C PRO A 139 -6.32 -6.03 11.02
N ILE A 140 -6.72 -7.28 10.78
CA ILE A 140 -7.66 -7.67 9.72
C ILE A 140 -8.84 -8.42 10.36
N ILE A 141 -10.06 -7.90 10.14
CA ILE A 141 -11.24 -8.32 10.90
C ILE A 141 -12.06 -9.38 10.17
N PRO A 142 -12.53 -9.18 8.92
CA PRO A 142 -13.30 -10.17 8.22
C PRO A 142 -12.37 -11.16 7.49
N VAL A 143 -11.09 -11.23 7.86
CA VAL A 143 -10.14 -12.20 7.31
C VAL A 143 -9.67 -13.07 8.47
N LYS A 144 -9.95 -14.36 8.40
CA LYS A 144 -9.57 -15.34 9.40
C LYS A 144 -8.51 -16.25 8.81
N VAL A 145 -7.34 -16.26 9.43
CA VAL A 145 -6.22 -17.13 9.04
C VAL A 145 -6.30 -18.42 9.86
N GLU A 146 -6.56 -19.53 9.20
CA GLU A 146 -6.56 -20.86 9.82
C GLU A 146 -5.18 -21.53 9.71
N ASP A 147 -4.47 -21.30 8.60
CA ASP A 147 -3.08 -21.71 8.41
C ASP A 147 -2.18 -20.49 8.18
N ASP A 148 -1.32 -20.21 9.14
CA ASP A 148 -0.37 -19.10 9.12
C ASP A 148 0.47 -19.13 7.82
N PHE A 149 0.46 -18.02 7.07
CA PHE A 149 1.33 -17.80 5.91
C PHE A 149 2.48 -16.87 6.29
N GLU A 150 3.71 -17.37 6.16
CA GLU A 150 4.93 -16.58 6.34
C GLU A 150 5.69 -16.44 5.02
N GLY A 151 5.53 -15.28 4.37
CA GLY A 151 6.32 -14.85 3.23
C GLY A 151 7.52 -14.00 3.65
N LYS A 152 8.32 -13.57 2.67
CA LYS A 152 9.47 -12.69 2.85
C LYS A 152 9.03 -11.24 3.06
N VAL A 153 8.13 -10.74 2.22
CA VAL A 153 7.62 -9.37 2.27
C VAL A 153 6.47 -9.26 3.27
N PHE A 154 5.57 -10.24 3.33
CA PHE A 154 4.44 -10.19 4.26
C PHE A 154 4.12 -11.54 4.91
N CYS A 155 3.41 -11.48 6.03
CA CYS A 155 2.82 -12.62 6.70
C CYS A 155 1.33 -12.36 6.95
N ALA A 156 0.48 -13.37 6.76
CA ALA A 156 -0.90 -13.38 7.22
C ALA A 156 -1.01 -14.46 8.29
N VAL A 157 -1.29 -14.07 9.53
CA VAL A 157 -1.18 -14.97 10.68
C VAL A 157 -2.37 -14.82 11.62
N SER A 158 -2.74 -15.91 12.25
CA SER A 158 -3.63 -15.94 13.41
C SER A 158 -3.01 -15.16 14.59
N PRO A 159 -3.79 -14.81 15.63
CA PRO A 159 -3.24 -14.24 16.85
C PRO A 159 -2.13 -15.10 17.46
N ASP A 160 -2.34 -16.42 17.55
CA ASP A 160 -1.31 -17.34 18.04
C ASP A 160 -0.08 -17.33 17.11
N GLY A 161 -0.30 -17.28 15.80
CA GLY A 161 0.76 -17.12 14.80
C GLY A 161 1.59 -15.86 14.97
N LEU A 162 0.98 -14.74 15.38
CA LEU A 162 1.70 -13.49 15.67
C LEU A 162 2.64 -13.64 16.88
N ALA A 163 2.23 -14.43 17.89
CA ALA A 163 3.05 -14.71 19.05
C ALA A 163 4.14 -15.77 18.80
N ARG A 164 3.95 -16.63 17.79
CA ARG A 164 4.90 -17.68 17.40
C ARG A 164 5.97 -17.14 16.43
N GLY A 165 7.15 -17.74 16.49
CA GLY A 165 8.13 -17.71 15.39
C GLY A 165 8.75 -16.35 15.01
N THR A 166 9.20 -16.29 13.77
CA THR A 166 10.04 -15.24 13.14
C THR A 166 9.27 -14.03 12.61
N VAL A 167 7.96 -13.96 12.84
CA VAL A 167 7.09 -12.92 12.31
C VAL A 167 7.52 -11.54 12.82
N LEU A 168 7.77 -11.43 14.13
CA LEU A 168 8.18 -10.20 14.80
C LEU A 168 9.60 -10.31 15.39
N PRO A 169 10.34 -9.19 15.53
CA PRO A 169 11.63 -9.18 16.20
C PRO A 169 11.51 -9.60 17.67
N GLU A 170 12.46 -10.38 18.17
CA GLU A 170 12.38 -11.03 19.50
C GLU A 170 12.14 -10.05 20.66
N LYS A 171 12.72 -8.85 20.58
CA LYS A 171 12.60 -7.81 21.61
C LYS A 171 11.16 -7.37 21.90
N PHE A 172 10.23 -7.56 20.95
CA PHE A 172 8.83 -7.18 21.13
C PHE A 172 7.97 -8.32 21.70
N ARG A 173 8.45 -9.57 21.68
CA ARG A 173 7.68 -10.73 22.16
C ARG A 173 7.22 -10.61 23.63
N PRO A 174 8.05 -10.13 24.59
CA PRO A 174 7.65 -10.07 25.99
C PRO A 174 6.49 -9.11 26.29
N ILE A 175 6.26 -8.13 25.42
CA ILE A 175 5.22 -7.10 25.60
C ILE A 175 4.02 -7.29 24.67
N LEU A 176 4.06 -8.34 23.83
CA LEU A 176 3.06 -8.65 22.82
C LEU A 176 1.79 -9.22 23.47
N VAL A 177 0.63 -8.69 23.07
CA VAL A 177 -0.69 -9.24 23.41
C VAL A 177 -1.40 -9.53 22.08
N PRO A 178 -1.30 -10.77 21.57
CA PRO A 178 -1.68 -11.09 20.19
C PRO A 178 -3.18 -10.98 19.90
N ASN A 179 -4.03 -11.11 20.92
CA ASN A 179 -5.49 -11.10 20.79
C ASN A 179 -6.10 -9.70 20.88
N GLN A 180 -5.29 -8.64 20.76
CA GLN A 180 -5.81 -7.27 20.78
C GLN A 180 -5.06 -6.34 19.83
N PHE A 181 -5.75 -5.30 19.36
CA PHE A 181 -5.16 -4.10 18.80
C PHE A 181 -5.30 -2.94 19.79
N PRO A 182 -4.23 -2.18 20.09
CA PRO A 182 -2.83 -2.41 19.68
C PRO A 182 -2.28 -3.75 20.21
N PRO A 183 -1.35 -4.40 19.50
CA PRO A 183 -0.80 -5.71 19.90
C PRO A 183 0.17 -5.62 21.08
N PHE A 184 0.15 -4.53 21.84
CA PHE A 184 1.01 -4.30 23.00
C PHE A 184 0.18 -3.86 24.20
N ALA A 185 0.63 -4.24 25.39
CA ALA A 185 -0.05 -3.92 26.64
C ALA A 185 0.08 -2.43 27.00
N GLU A 186 -0.72 -1.57 26.35
CA GLU A 186 -0.83 -0.15 26.73
C GLU A 186 -1.97 0.06 27.73
N LYS A 187 -1.68 0.77 28.83
CA LYS A 187 -2.65 0.98 29.93
C LYS A 187 -3.85 1.86 29.56
N HIS A 188 -3.75 2.70 28.52
CA HIS A 188 -4.74 3.74 28.23
C HIS A 188 -5.23 3.74 26.77
N SER A 189 -4.97 2.70 25.99
CA SER A 189 -5.45 2.59 24.60
C SER A 189 -6.77 1.84 24.51
N LYS A 190 -7.58 2.18 23.49
CA LYS A 190 -8.75 1.38 23.09
C LYS A 190 -8.26 -0.02 22.73
N LYS A 191 -8.89 -1.05 23.29
CA LYS A 191 -8.55 -2.45 23.04
C LYS A 191 -9.62 -3.07 22.14
N GLU A 192 -9.19 -3.54 20.99
CA GLU A 192 -10.05 -4.18 20.00
C GLU A 192 -9.58 -5.60 19.73
N ILE A 193 -10.46 -6.52 19.36
CA ILE A 193 -10.08 -7.93 19.13
C ILE A 193 -10.05 -8.21 17.63
N PRO A 194 -8.87 -8.40 17.02
CA PRO A 194 -8.79 -8.77 15.61
C PRO A 194 -8.98 -10.28 15.43
N ASN A 195 -9.52 -10.67 14.28
CA ASN A 195 -9.56 -12.10 13.90
C ASN A 195 -8.17 -12.60 13.48
N SER A 196 -7.38 -11.76 12.81
CA SER A 196 -6.04 -12.11 12.34
C SER A 196 -5.19 -10.86 12.12
N TRP A 197 -3.93 -11.09 11.75
CA TRP A 197 -2.93 -10.06 11.55
C TRP A 197 -2.32 -10.14 10.17
N LEU A 198 -2.18 -8.97 9.54
CA LEU A 198 -1.33 -8.80 8.37
C LEU A 198 -0.06 -8.07 8.81
N VAL A 199 1.08 -8.72 8.67
CA VAL A 199 2.40 -8.12 8.94
C VAL A 199 3.09 -7.86 7.61
N VAL A 200 3.48 -6.63 7.35
CA VAL A 200 4.21 -6.25 6.13
C VAL A 200 5.58 -5.71 6.53
N ARG A 201 6.63 -6.31 5.98
CA ARG A 201 8.00 -5.86 6.17
C ARG A 201 8.30 -4.79 5.12
N VAL A 202 8.59 -3.58 5.57
CA VAL A 202 8.81 -2.43 4.69
C VAL A 202 10.02 -1.62 5.12
N PRO A 203 10.74 -0.98 4.19
CA PRO A 203 11.85 -0.09 4.54
C PRO A 203 11.38 1.19 5.23
N HIS A 204 10.12 1.57 5.03
CA HIS A 204 9.52 2.79 5.58
C HIS A 204 8.02 2.59 5.88
N ALA A 205 7.56 3.02 7.06
CA ALA A 205 6.19 2.79 7.53
C ALA A 205 5.09 3.40 6.62
N GLY A 206 5.42 4.44 5.85
CA GLY A 206 4.53 5.04 4.85
C GLY A 206 4.24 4.10 3.66
N THR A 207 5.15 3.17 3.34
CA THR A 207 4.97 2.22 2.23
C THR A 207 4.13 1.00 2.61
N GLY A 208 4.03 0.67 3.91
CA GLY A 208 3.28 -0.48 4.43
C GLY A 208 1.81 -0.47 4.01
N SER A 209 1.15 0.70 4.04
CA SER A 209 -0.26 0.83 3.64
C SER A 209 -0.49 0.50 2.16
N LYS A 210 0.47 0.80 1.27
CA LYS A 210 0.34 0.49 -0.17
C LYS A 210 0.47 -1.00 -0.45
N LEU A 211 1.43 -1.67 0.20
CA LEU A 211 1.58 -3.12 0.06
C LEU A 211 0.39 -3.85 0.70
N ARG A 212 -0.06 -3.39 1.87
CA ARG A 212 -1.31 -3.86 2.51
C ARG A 212 -2.49 -3.81 1.54
N SER A 213 -2.69 -2.69 0.85
CA SER A 213 -3.76 -2.57 -0.15
C SER A 213 -3.61 -3.56 -1.30
N ALA A 214 -2.40 -3.80 -1.82
CA ALA A 214 -2.20 -4.82 -2.85
C ALA A 214 -2.51 -6.24 -2.33
N ILE A 215 -2.06 -6.57 -1.13
CA ILE A 215 -2.29 -7.87 -0.48
C ILE A 215 -3.79 -8.10 -0.28
N LEU A 216 -4.47 -7.12 0.31
CA LEU A 216 -5.92 -7.21 0.57
C LEU A 216 -6.75 -7.13 -0.71
N GLY A 217 -6.24 -6.51 -1.78
CA GLY A 217 -6.83 -6.58 -3.11
C GLY A 217 -6.79 -8.01 -3.67
N ALA A 218 -5.70 -8.76 -3.44
CA ALA A 218 -5.64 -10.17 -3.81
C ALA A 218 -6.57 -11.03 -2.95
N VAL A 219 -6.68 -10.75 -1.65
CA VAL A 219 -7.65 -11.40 -0.76
C VAL A 219 -9.09 -11.13 -1.23
N ALA A 220 -9.41 -9.90 -1.64
CA ALA A 220 -10.73 -9.57 -2.20
C ALA A 220 -11.07 -10.39 -3.45
N LEU A 221 -10.08 -10.69 -4.30
CA LEU A 221 -10.26 -11.57 -5.46
C LEU A 221 -10.62 -13.00 -5.08
N SER A 222 -10.28 -13.46 -3.87
CA SER A 222 -10.64 -14.82 -3.43
C SER A 222 -12.12 -14.93 -3.07
N VAL A 223 -12.76 -13.80 -2.71
CA VAL A 223 -14.18 -13.75 -2.39
C VAL A 223 -14.99 -13.85 -3.67
N ARG A 224 -16.02 -14.70 -3.69
CA ARG A 224 -16.93 -14.83 -4.83
C ARG A 224 -17.70 -13.53 -5.06
N ALA A 225 -17.93 -13.20 -6.33
CA ALA A 225 -18.55 -11.94 -6.74
C ALA A 225 -19.87 -11.60 -5.99
N PRO A 226 -20.81 -12.54 -5.75
CA PRO A 226 -22.05 -12.20 -5.04
C PRO A 226 -21.86 -11.71 -3.61
N TYR A 227 -20.77 -12.13 -2.94
CA TYR A 227 -20.52 -11.81 -1.52
C TYR A 227 -19.49 -10.69 -1.33
N ARG A 228 -18.68 -10.39 -2.35
CA ARG A 228 -17.54 -9.46 -2.25
C ARG A 228 -17.95 -8.05 -1.81
N TYR A 229 -19.14 -7.62 -2.23
CA TYR A 229 -19.68 -6.28 -1.97
C TYR A 229 -20.90 -6.30 -1.03
N GLN A 230 -21.16 -7.43 -0.36
CA GLN A 230 -22.22 -7.52 0.65
C GLN A 230 -21.70 -7.03 2.00
N PHE A 231 -21.90 -5.73 2.25
CA PHE A 231 -21.51 -5.09 3.50
C PHE A 231 -22.64 -5.19 4.53
N THR A 232 -22.24 -5.27 5.80
CA THR A 232 -23.13 -5.42 6.95
C THR A 232 -22.83 -4.35 8.00
N GLY A 233 -23.69 -4.23 9.01
CA GLY A 233 -23.43 -3.37 10.17
C GLY A 233 -22.41 -3.92 11.16
N ARG A 234 -21.57 -4.88 10.77
CA ARG A 234 -20.52 -5.45 11.63
C ARG A 234 -19.58 -4.34 12.09
N GLU A 235 -19.24 -4.35 13.38
CA GLU A 235 -18.27 -3.42 13.93
C GLU A 235 -16.88 -3.68 13.33
N MET A 236 -16.26 -2.60 12.86
CA MET A 236 -14.95 -2.62 12.21
C MET A 236 -14.05 -1.58 12.86
N PHE A 237 -12.76 -1.90 12.93
CA PHE A 237 -11.72 -1.01 13.39
C PHE A 237 -10.48 -1.17 12.50
N GLY A 238 -9.59 -0.20 12.57
CA GLY A 238 -8.35 -0.22 11.81
C GLY A 238 -7.24 0.54 12.51
N GLY A 239 -6.10 0.52 11.86
CA GLY A 239 -4.89 1.13 12.35
C GLY A 239 -3.66 0.37 11.88
N LYS A 240 -2.51 0.82 12.38
CA LYS A 240 -1.24 0.16 12.14
C LYS A 240 -0.29 0.34 13.30
N CYS A 241 0.60 -0.64 13.46
CA CYS A 241 1.71 -0.55 14.38
C CYS A 241 3.03 -0.83 13.66
N ALA A 242 3.94 0.15 13.59
CA ALA A 242 5.24 -0.02 12.94
C ALA A 242 6.35 -0.21 13.98
N LEU A 243 7.14 -1.27 13.84
CA LEU A 243 8.14 -1.69 14.81
C LEU A 243 9.53 -1.21 14.39
N THR A 244 10.12 -0.28 15.13
CA THR A 244 11.44 0.30 14.84
C THR A 244 12.52 -0.22 15.78
N ASP A 245 13.77 0.19 15.56
CA ASP A 245 14.87 -0.15 16.47
C ASP A 245 14.68 0.41 17.88
N THR A 246 14.03 1.57 18.02
CA THR A 246 13.86 2.31 19.28
C THR A 246 12.54 2.04 19.99
N GLY A 247 11.58 1.38 19.35
CA GLY A 247 10.25 1.13 19.93
C GLY A 247 9.24 0.81 18.84
N TYR A 248 7.99 1.25 19.02
CA TYR A 248 6.97 1.14 17.99
C TYR A 248 6.17 2.43 17.89
N THR A 249 5.56 2.66 16.73
CA THR A 249 4.58 3.73 16.53
C THR A 249 3.21 3.13 16.32
N LEU A 250 2.18 3.80 16.86
CA LEU A 250 0.80 3.37 16.80
C LEU A 250 -0.03 4.47 16.12
N ASN A 251 -0.93 4.05 15.23
CA ASN A 251 -1.89 4.94 14.59
C ASN A 251 -3.22 4.20 14.44
N PHE A 252 -4.31 4.80 14.93
CA PHE A 252 -5.67 4.33 14.67
C PHE A 252 -6.20 4.98 13.40
N SER A 253 -6.81 4.19 12.53
CA SER A 253 -7.32 4.66 11.24
C SER A 253 -8.54 3.86 10.82
N ASP A 254 -9.06 4.16 9.64
CA ASP A 254 -10.12 3.37 9.02
C ASP A 254 -9.73 1.89 8.89
N PRO A 255 -10.72 0.97 8.93
CA PRO A 255 -10.52 -0.45 8.73
C PRO A 255 -9.76 -0.78 7.44
N ALA A 256 -8.95 -1.83 7.49
CA ALA A 256 -8.20 -2.30 6.33
C ALA A 256 -9.08 -3.08 5.32
N THR A 257 -10.31 -3.43 5.69
CA THR A 257 -11.24 -4.27 4.91
C THR A 257 -12.67 -3.77 5.14
N PRO A 258 -13.60 -3.95 4.19
CA PRO A 258 -15.00 -3.60 4.40
C PRO A 258 -15.69 -4.56 5.39
N ALA A 259 -16.87 -4.19 5.88
CA ALA A 259 -17.67 -4.96 6.84
C ALA A 259 -18.40 -6.14 6.17
N LEU A 260 -17.66 -7.09 5.61
CA LEU A 260 -18.23 -8.23 4.88
C LEU A 260 -19.20 -9.05 5.73
N GLY A 261 -20.24 -9.57 5.07
CA GLY A 261 -21.22 -10.45 5.72
C GLY A 261 -20.67 -11.80 6.16
N GLN A 262 -19.55 -12.26 5.60
CA GLN A 262 -18.87 -13.50 5.95
C GLN A 262 -17.36 -13.27 6.10
N ASP A 263 -16.71 -14.10 6.92
CA ASP A 263 -15.26 -14.09 7.05
C ASP A 263 -14.61 -14.74 5.81
N VAL A 264 -13.57 -14.09 5.29
CA VAL A 264 -12.65 -14.63 4.30
C VAL A 264 -11.67 -15.55 5.03
N ILE A 265 -11.83 -16.85 4.86
CA ILE A 265 -10.94 -17.86 5.44
C ILE A 265 -9.69 -18.07 4.57
N LEU A 266 -8.51 -17.82 5.13
CA LEU A 266 -7.23 -18.15 4.52
C LEU A 266 -6.71 -19.48 5.08
N GLN A 267 -6.45 -20.42 4.18
CA GLN A 267 -6.05 -21.80 4.50
C GLN A 267 -4.76 -22.18 3.77
N LYS A 268 -4.25 -23.37 4.05
CA LYS A 268 -3.06 -23.91 3.38
C LYS A 268 -3.16 -23.95 1.85
N ALA A 269 -4.37 -24.14 1.30
CA ALA A 269 -4.60 -24.13 -0.15
C ALA A 269 -4.24 -22.78 -0.79
N ASP A 270 -4.33 -21.68 -0.04
CA ASP A 270 -4.06 -20.34 -0.52
C ASP A 270 -2.56 -20.00 -0.59
N HIS A 271 -1.71 -20.81 0.07
CA HIS A 271 -0.29 -20.52 0.21
C HIS A 271 0.45 -20.47 -1.14
N ALA A 272 -0.08 -21.15 -2.17
CA ALA A 272 0.50 -21.13 -3.51
C ALA A 272 0.42 -19.72 -4.14
N TRP A 273 -0.79 -19.16 -4.24
CA TRP A 273 -0.98 -17.82 -4.81
C TRP A 273 -0.46 -16.70 -3.88
N LEU A 274 -0.51 -16.88 -2.56
CA LEU A 274 0.10 -15.95 -1.60
C LEU A 274 1.62 -15.86 -1.80
N ARG A 275 2.29 -16.97 -2.12
CA ARG A 275 3.73 -16.99 -2.43
C ARG A 275 4.07 -16.32 -3.75
N ILE A 276 3.17 -16.40 -4.74
CA ILE A 276 3.32 -15.63 -6.00
C ILE A 276 3.22 -14.14 -5.69
N LEU A 277 2.23 -13.73 -4.89
CA LEU A 277 2.07 -12.34 -4.48
C LEU A 277 3.31 -11.82 -3.75
N ASP A 278 3.83 -12.59 -2.78
CA ASP A 278 5.02 -12.21 -2.00
C ASP A 278 6.25 -11.95 -2.88
N LYS A 279 6.50 -12.82 -3.86
CA LYS A 279 7.58 -12.63 -4.85
C LYS A 279 7.38 -11.38 -5.71
N LYS A 280 6.14 -11.11 -6.13
CA LYS A 280 5.81 -9.93 -6.95
C LYS A 280 5.95 -8.63 -6.18
N LEU A 281 5.64 -8.62 -4.88
CA LEU A 281 5.83 -7.46 -4.01
C LEU A 281 7.31 -7.13 -3.79
N GLU A 282 8.22 -8.10 -3.91
CA GLU A 282 9.67 -7.88 -3.87
C GLU A 282 10.26 -7.42 -5.23
N SER A 283 9.59 -7.77 -6.33
CA SER A 283 10.08 -7.52 -7.69
C SER A 283 9.99 -6.05 -8.08
N ASN A 284 11.02 -5.57 -8.79
CA ASN A 284 11.02 -4.25 -9.44
C ASN A 284 10.75 -4.35 -10.96
N ALA A 285 10.34 -5.51 -11.47
CA ALA A 285 10.01 -5.67 -12.88
C ALA A 285 8.73 -4.88 -13.21
N ASP A 286 8.74 -4.13 -14.33
CA ASP A 286 7.62 -3.27 -14.72
C ASP A 286 6.28 -4.04 -14.79
N ALA A 287 6.31 -5.28 -15.26
CA ALA A 287 5.14 -6.14 -15.30
C ALA A 287 4.57 -6.44 -13.90
N ASP A 288 5.42 -6.76 -12.93
CA ASP A 288 5.00 -7.03 -11.55
C ASP A 288 4.49 -5.75 -10.88
N VAL A 289 5.18 -4.62 -11.08
CA VAL A 289 4.75 -3.31 -10.57
C VAL A 289 3.35 -2.94 -11.08
N ARG A 290 3.08 -3.19 -12.37
CA ARG A 290 1.75 -2.95 -12.97
C ARG A 290 0.67 -3.85 -12.38
N GLN A 291 0.99 -5.12 -12.12
CA GLN A 291 0.07 -6.07 -11.48
C GLN A 291 -0.23 -5.69 -10.03
N ILE A 292 0.78 -5.30 -9.24
CA ILE A 292 0.59 -4.79 -7.87
C ILE A 292 -0.25 -3.52 -7.86
N LYS A 293 -0.03 -2.61 -8.81
CA LYS A 293 -0.85 -1.40 -8.96
C LYS A 293 -2.31 -1.73 -9.32
N ALA A 294 -2.54 -2.73 -10.17
CA ALA A 294 -3.89 -3.19 -10.49
C ALA A 294 -4.62 -3.74 -9.26
N LEU A 295 -3.94 -4.52 -8.41
CA LEU A 295 -4.49 -4.99 -7.13
C LEU A 295 -4.80 -3.85 -6.15
N GLN A 296 -4.00 -2.76 -6.14
CA GLN A 296 -4.30 -1.59 -5.31
C GLN A 296 -5.56 -0.85 -5.76
N TYR A 297 -5.80 -0.72 -7.07
CA TYR A 297 -7.07 -0.18 -7.57
C TYR A 297 -8.24 -1.10 -7.22
N TYR A 298 -8.07 -2.40 -7.41
CA TYR A 298 -9.12 -3.37 -7.07
C TYR A 298 -9.46 -3.38 -5.58
N TYR A 299 -8.45 -3.25 -4.70
CA TYR A 299 -8.66 -3.03 -3.28
C TYR A 299 -9.47 -1.75 -2.99
N ARG A 300 -9.18 -0.65 -3.68
CA ARG A 300 -9.92 0.61 -3.49
C ARG A 300 -11.39 0.45 -3.91
N ALA A 301 -11.63 -0.27 -5.01
CA ALA A 301 -12.98 -0.62 -5.47
C ALA A 301 -13.78 -1.44 -4.43
N TRP A 302 -13.09 -2.17 -3.54
CA TRP A 302 -13.73 -3.06 -2.56
C TRP A 302 -14.60 -2.35 -1.51
N PHE A 303 -14.41 -1.05 -1.29
CA PHE A 303 -15.18 -0.28 -0.31
C PHE A 303 -16.34 0.51 -0.94
N LEU A 304 -16.44 0.50 -2.28
CA LEU A 304 -17.30 1.43 -3.01
C LEU A 304 -18.61 0.79 -3.43
N GLU A 305 -19.64 1.62 -3.47
CA GLU A 305 -20.92 1.29 -4.08
C GLU A 305 -20.78 1.17 -5.60
N ASP A 306 -21.77 0.56 -6.25
CA ASP A 306 -21.71 0.09 -7.63
C ASP A 306 -21.27 1.19 -8.64
N ALA A 307 -21.90 2.36 -8.57
CA ALA A 307 -21.60 3.50 -9.46
C ALA A 307 -20.14 4.00 -9.33
N GLU A 308 -19.66 4.17 -8.10
CA GLU A 308 -18.30 4.66 -7.80
C GLU A 308 -17.25 3.56 -8.06
N ARG A 309 -17.64 2.30 -7.91
CA ARG A 309 -16.79 1.14 -8.11
C ARG A 309 -16.43 0.93 -9.58
N PHE A 310 -17.37 1.17 -10.49
CA PHE A 310 -17.18 0.96 -11.92
C PHE A 310 -15.90 1.63 -12.49
N PRO A 311 -15.67 2.95 -12.34
CA PRO A 311 -14.47 3.59 -12.88
C PRO A 311 -13.19 3.09 -12.22
N ILE A 312 -13.21 2.78 -10.92
CA ILE A 312 -12.02 2.28 -10.22
C ILE A 312 -11.66 0.86 -10.67
N THR A 313 -12.66 0.03 -10.95
CA THR A 313 -12.47 -1.33 -11.50
C THR A 313 -11.91 -1.27 -12.92
N CYS A 314 -12.36 -0.30 -13.73
CA CYS A 314 -11.75 -0.03 -15.03
C CYS A 314 -10.28 0.40 -14.91
N MET A 315 -9.93 1.24 -13.93
CA MET A 315 -8.52 1.62 -13.67
C MET A 315 -7.66 0.41 -13.28
N ALA A 316 -8.22 -0.56 -12.56
CA ALA A 316 -7.52 -1.82 -12.27
C ALA A 316 -7.20 -2.59 -13.56
N LEU A 317 -8.17 -2.69 -14.48
CA LEU A 317 -7.99 -3.32 -15.79
C LEU A 317 -6.96 -2.58 -16.65
N ASP A 318 -7.01 -1.25 -16.69
CA ASP A 318 -6.07 -0.42 -17.44
C ASP A 318 -4.64 -0.55 -16.89
N SER A 319 -4.49 -0.58 -15.57
CA SER A 319 -3.19 -0.83 -14.95
C SER A 319 -2.63 -2.19 -15.36
N LEU A 320 -3.49 -3.21 -15.45
CA LEU A 320 -3.11 -4.56 -15.79
C LEU A 320 -2.77 -4.75 -17.29
N LEU A 321 -3.60 -4.20 -18.20
CA LEU A 321 -3.58 -4.52 -19.64
C LEU A 321 -3.43 -3.31 -20.57
N GLY A 322 -3.62 -2.09 -20.07
CA GLY A 322 -3.55 -0.87 -20.88
C GLY A 322 -2.14 -0.51 -21.35
N ASP A 323 -2.06 0.34 -22.37
CA ASP A 323 -0.81 0.95 -22.81
C ASP A 323 -1.03 2.46 -23.01
N GLN A 324 -0.01 3.29 -22.79
CA GLN A 324 -0.14 4.75 -22.71
C GLN A 324 -0.55 5.42 -24.03
N GLY A 325 -0.49 4.72 -25.17
CA GLY A 325 -0.86 5.24 -26.49
C GLY A 325 -2.12 4.64 -27.14
N ALA A 326 -2.62 3.50 -26.64
CA ALA A 326 -3.74 2.76 -27.25
C ALA A 326 -4.55 1.97 -26.20
N ALA A 327 -4.92 2.64 -25.10
CA ALA A 327 -5.44 2.00 -23.89
C ALA A 327 -6.60 1.02 -24.16
N THR A 328 -7.63 1.43 -24.91
CA THR A 328 -8.81 0.59 -25.17
C THR A 328 -8.49 -0.64 -26.02
N GLU A 329 -7.71 -0.47 -27.10
CA GLU A 329 -7.34 -1.58 -27.98
C GLU A 329 -6.42 -2.57 -27.28
N SER A 330 -5.47 -2.06 -26.48
CA SER A 330 -4.57 -2.87 -25.65
C SER A 330 -5.35 -3.69 -24.62
N VAL A 331 -6.36 -3.09 -23.98
CA VAL A 331 -7.22 -3.81 -23.03
C VAL A 331 -8.01 -4.90 -23.74
N ILE A 332 -8.68 -4.61 -24.85
CA ILE A 332 -9.44 -5.63 -25.61
C ILE A 332 -8.54 -6.78 -26.05
N LYS A 333 -7.35 -6.47 -26.58
CA LYS A 333 -6.36 -7.48 -26.96
C LYS A 333 -5.91 -8.30 -25.76
N GLY A 334 -5.57 -7.65 -24.64
CA GLY A 334 -5.15 -8.33 -23.42
C GLY A 334 -6.23 -9.25 -22.84
N VAL A 335 -7.50 -8.84 -22.88
CA VAL A 335 -8.63 -9.68 -22.49
C VAL A 335 -8.77 -10.87 -23.44
N ARG A 336 -8.62 -10.65 -24.75
CA ARG A 336 -8.61 -11.72 -25.76
C ARG A 336 -7.53 -12.76 -25.53
N ASP A 337 -6.30 -12.31 -25.27
CA ASP A 337 -5.16 -13.19 -25.05
C ASP A 337 -5.30 -14.02 -23.75
N LEU A 338 -6.00 -13.50 -22.74
CA LEU A 338 -6.17 -14.16 -21.44
C LEU A 338 -7.40 -15.05 -21.34
N LEU A 339 -8.52 -14.56 -21.87
CA LEU A 339 -9.85 -15.14 -21.64
C LEU A 339 -10.32 -15.96 -22.85
N GLY A 340 -9.90 -15.61 -24.06
CA GLY A 340 -10.28 -16.34 -25.27
C GLY A 340 -11.80 -16.35 -25.51
N GLU A 341 -12.30 -17.44 -26.09
CA GLU A 341 -13.68 -17.55 -26.59
C GLU A 341 -14.77 -17.53 -25.51
N GLN A 342 -14.42 -17.62 -24.24
CA GLN A 342 -15.40 -17.52 -23.14
C GLN A 342 -16.03 -16.12 -23.03
N VAL A 343 -15.45 -15.10 -23.67
CA VAL A 343 -15.94 -13.72 -23.62
C VAL A 343 -16.84 -13.42 -24.80
N GLU A 344 -18.02 -12.86 -24.53
CA GLU A 344 -18.88 -12.28 -25.57
C GLU A 344 -18.29 -10.94 -26.07
N TRP A 345 -17.65 -10.96 -27.25
CA TRP A 345 -16.84 -9.84 -27.74
C TRP A 345 -17.62 -8.55 -28.03
N ASP A 346 -18.83 -8.67 -28.56
CA ASP A 346 -19.69 -7.51 -28.84
C ASP A 346 -20.11 -6.83 -27.53
N ARG A 347 -20.39 -7.63 -26.50
CA ARG A 347 -20.71 -7.18 -25.15
C ARG A 347 -19.52 -6.48 -24.52
N LEU A 348 -18.31 -7.05 -24.60
CA LEU A 348 -17.09 -6.41 -24.13
C LEU A 348 -16.82 -5.08 -24.85
N SER A 349 -17.03 -5.02 -26.17
CA SER A 349 -16.85 -3.80 -26.96
C SER A 349 -17.78 -2.68 -26.49
N LEU A 350 -19.04 -2.98 -26.20
CA LEU A 350 -19.98 -2.00 -25.64
C LEU A 350 -19.57 -1.58 -24.22
N LEU A 351 -19.07 -2.53 -23.41
CA LEU A 351 -18.56 -2.26 -22.07
C LEU A 351 -17.35 -1.32 -22.07
N MET A 352 -16.43 -1.46 -23.04
CA MET A 352 -15.30 -0.54 -23.23
C MET A 352 -15.75 0.87 -23.65
N LYS A 353 -16.84 0.98 -24.42
CA LYS A 353 -17.43 2.29 -24.76
C LYS A 353 -18.10 2.94 -23.55
N LEU A 354 -18.69 2.16 -22.66
CA LEU A 354 -19.21 2.62 -21.36
C LEU A 354 -18.08 3.15 -20.47
N ARG A 355 -17.00 2.37 -20.31
CA ARG A 355 -15.76 2.80 -19.65
C ARG A 355 -15.29 4.16 -20.17
N GLY A 356 -15.16 4.31 -21.49
CA GLY A 356 -14.72 5.57 -22.10
C GLY A 356 -15.65 6.76 -21.78
N SER A 357 -16.96 6.52 -21.66
CA SER A 357 -17.93 7.54 -21.26
C SER A 357 -17.67 8.03 -19.84
N VAL A 358 -17.48 7.12 -18.89
CA VAL A 358 -17.35 7.46 -17.47
C VAL A 358 -15.96 8.04 -17.15
N ILE A 359 -14.89 7.38 -17.60
CA ILE A 359 -13.51 7.79 -17.28
C ILE A 359 -13.14 9.15 -17.89
N HIS A 360 -13.63 9.45 -19.10
CA HIS A 360 -13.29 10.69 -19.80
C HIS A 360 -14.31 11.82 -19.56
N GLY A 361 -15.19 11.68 -18.55
CA GLY A 361 -16.11 12.74 -18.13
C GLY A 361 -17.30 12.96 -19.06
N GLY A 362 -17.60 12.00 -19.95
CA GLY A 362 -18.81 12.02 -20.77
C GLY A 362 -20.08 11.61 -20.00
N ALA A 363 -19.94 11.00 -18.83
CA ALA A 363 -21.01 10.74 -17.87
C ALA A 363 -20.44 10.78 -16.44
N PRO A 364 -21.11 11.39 -15.45
CA PRO A 364 -20.65 11.41 -14.05
C PRO A 364 -20.56 10.02 -13.43
N ASP A 365 -21.51 9.14 -13.76
CA ASP A 365 -21.48 7.72 -13.42
C ASP A 365 -21.94 6.84 -14.59
N VAL A 366 -21.93 5.51 -14.37
CA VAL A 366 -22.29 4.53 -15.39
C VAL A 366 -23.78 4.58 -15.76
N TYR A 367 -24.67 4.90 -14.82
CA TYR A 367 -26.12 4.94 -15.02
C TYR A 367 -26.55 6.15 -15.85
N GLU A 368 -25.81 7.26 -15.77
CA GLU A 368 -26.05 8.47 -16.57
C GLU A 368 -25.58 8.34 -18.03
N SER A 369 -24.85 7.27 -18.39
CA SER A 369 -24.46 7.04 -19.77
C SER A 369 -25.63 6.55 -20.63
N SER A 370 -25.87 7.17 -21.78
CA SER A 370 -26.84 6.66 -22.79
C SER A 370 -26.52 5.24 -23.28
N LYS A 371 -25.28 4.77 -23.07
CA LYS A 371 -24.86 3.40 -23.39
C LYS A 371 -25.31 2.37 -22.34
N TYR A 372 -25.68 2.78 -21.13
CA TYR A 372 -26.11 1.89 -20.06
C TYR A 372 -27.43 1.22 -20.43
N ALA A 373 -28.44 2.03 -20.78
CA ALA A 373 -29.74 1.53 -21.23
C ALA A 373 -29.58 0.59 -22.43
N ARG A 374 -28.73 0.97 -23.39
CA ARG A 374 -28.40 0.11 -24.55
C ARG A 374 -27.79 -1.23 -24.14
N TYR A 375 -26.85 -1.22 -23.18
CA TYR A 375 -26.20 -2.43 -22.69
C TYR A 375 -27.21 -3.34 -21.99
N TYR A 376 -27.94 -2.78 -21.02
CA TYR A 376 -28.90 -3.53 -20.22
C TYR A 376 -30.05 -4.09 -21.08
N SER A 377 -30.59 -3.31 -22.02
CA SER A 377 -31.61 -3.79 -22.95
C SER A 377 -31.11 -4.86 -23.91
N GLY A 378 -29.82 -4.86 -24.25
CA GLY A 378 -29.22 -5.85 -25.15
C GLY A 378 -28.89 -7.17 -24.47
N TYR A 379 -28.43 -7.14 -23.21
CA TYR A 379 -27.85 -8.31 -22.53
C TYR A 379 -28.61 -8.75 -21.28
N GLY A 380 -29.53 -7.93 -20.76
CA GLY A 380 -30.33 -8.26 -19.57
C GLY A 380 -29.53 -8.33 -18.26
N GLU A 381 -28.33 -7.75 -18.24
CA GLU A 381 -27.40 -7.79 -17.11
C GLU A 381 -26.78 -6.42 -16.86
N ASP A 382 -26.41 -6.16 -15.61
CA ASP A 382 -25.78 -4.91 -15.22
C ASP A 382 -24.32 -4.86 -15.74
N PRO A 383 -23.92 -3.83 -16.52
CA PRO A 383 -22.55 -3.67 -16.97
C PRO A 383 -21.51 -3.61 -15.85
N ILE A 384 -21.89 -3.20 -14.63
CA ILE A 384 -21.00 -3.18 -13.46
C ILE A 384 -20.62 -4.60 -13.06
N SER A 385 -21.61 -5.51 -13.04
CA SER A 385 -21.41 -6.94 -12.72
C SER A 385 -20.51 -7.63 -13.76
N ASP A 386 -20.74 -7.35 -15.03
CA ASP A 386 -19.90 -7.88 -16.12
C ASP A 386 -18.48 -7.32 -16.09
N MET A 387 -18.32 -6.02 -15.83
CA MET A 387 -17.00 -5.41 -15.68
C MET A 387 -16.24 -6.04 -14.52
N ASP A 388 -16.87 -6.18 -13.35
CA ASP A 388 -16.25 -6.83 -12.20
C ASP A 388 -15.83 -8.28 -12.53
N SER A 389 -16.65 -9.03 -13.26
CA SER A 389 -16.35 -10.39 -13.69
C SER A 389 -15.12 -10.45 -14.60
N VAL A 390 -15.08 -9.61 -15.65
CA VAL A 390 -13.94 -9.54 -16.58
C VAL A 390 -12.66 -9.15 -15.84
N VAL A 391 -12.71 -8.11 -15.00
CA VAL A 391 -11.54 -7.61 -14.28
C VAL A 391 -11.03 -8.64 -13.29
N THR A 392 -11.92 -9.26 -12.53
CA THR A 392 -11.58 -10.31 -11.57
C THR A 392 -10.88 -11.46 -12.27
N GLU A 393 -11.43 -11.97 -13.38
CA GLU A 393 -10.84 -13.09 -14.10
C GLU A 393 -9.50 -12.73 -14.76
N CYS A 394 -9.38 -11.53 -15.32
CA CYS A 394 -8.11 -11.05 -15.86
C CYS A 394 -7.03 -10.95 -14.78
N LEU A 395 -7.37 -10.41 -13.59
CA LEU A 395 -6.45 -10.32 -12.46
C LEU A 395 -6.00 -11.71 -12.00
N ARG A 396 -6.95 -12.64 -11.82
CA ARG A 396 -6.66 -14.03 -11.41
C ARG A 396 -5.70 -14.69 -12.39
N ARG A 397 -6.03 -14.73 -13.69
CA ARG A 397 -5.19 -15.39 -14.70
C ARG A 397 -3.84 -14.72 -14.91
N LYS A 398 -3.79 -13.38 -14.97
CA LYS A 398 -2.57 -12.65 -15.30
C LYS A 398 -1.56 -12.62 -14.15
N ILE A 399 -2.03 -12.57 -12.91
CA ILE A 399 -1.17 -12.44 -11.72
C ILE A 399 -0.83 -13.81 -11.14
N PHE A 400 -1.81 -14.70 -11.03
CA PHE A 400 -1.69 -15.94 -10.26
C PHE A 400 -1.82 -17.20 -11.13
N GLY A 401 -2.47 -17.12 -12.28
CA GLY A 401 -2.66 -18.27 -13.17
C GLY A 401 -3.50 -19.37 -12.51
N ALA A 402 -3.10 -20.62 -12.69
CA ALA A 402 -3.83 -21.78 -12.17
C ALA A 402 -3.69 -21.98 -10.66
N ASP A 403 -2.74 -21.29 -10.01
CA ASP A 403 -2.51 -21.41 -8.56
C ASP A 403 -3.54 -20.62 -7.71
N PHE A 404 -4.36 -19.78 -8.36
CA PHE A 404 -5.38 -19.00 -7.66
C PHE A 404 -6.57 -19.87 -7.26
N VAL A 405 -7.02 -19.72 -6.02
CA VAL A 405 -8.18 -20.44 -5.48
C VAL A 405 -9.23 -19.40 -5.08
N GLU A 406 -10.42 -19.50 -5.68
CA GLU A 406 -11.59 -18.77 -5.22
C GLU A 406 -12.23 -19.53 -4.04
N GLN A 407 -12.77 -18.80 -3.06
CA GLN A 407 -13.43 -19.40 -1.92
C GLN A 407 -14.69 -20.16 -2.33
N VAL A 408 -14.92 -21.26 -1.62
CA VAL A 408 -16.16 -22.02 -1.74
C VAL A 408 -17.36 -21.16 -1.32
N ASP A 409 -18.53 -21.47 -1.89
CA ASP A 409 -19.78 -20.84 -1.47
C ASP A 409 -20.06 -21.15 0.02
N PRO A 410 -20.13 -20.15 0.91
CA PRO A 410 -20.48 -20.40 2.31
C PRO A 410 -21.89 -20.97 2.47
N TYR A 411 -22.77 -20.77 1.48
CA TYR A 411 -24.16 -21.21 1.49
C TYR A 411 -24.44 -22.34 0.50
N ALA A 412 -23.43 -22.98 -0.12
CA ALA A 412 -23.63 -24.03 -1.13
C ALA A 412 -24.62 -25.10 -0.67
N LYS A 413 -24.45 -25.61 0.55
CA LYS A 413 -25.33 -26.66 1.12
C LYS A 413 -26.77 -26.19 1.27
N ILE A 414 -26.96 -24.98 1.81
CA ILE A 414 -28.29 -24.39 2.01
C ILE A 414 -28.98 -24.14 0.65
N ILE A 415 -28.22 -23.66 -0.34
CA ILE A 415 -28.71 -23.46 -1.71
C ILE A 415 -29.14 -24.80 -2.33
N GLU A 416 -28.35 -25.86 -2.16
CA GLU A 416 -28.66 -27.20 -2.67
C GLU A 416 -29.90 -27.79 -2.00
N GLU A 417 -30.03 -27.66 -0.68
CA GLU A 417 -31.23 -28.08 0.07
C GLU A 417 -32.48 -27.36 -0.46
N HIS A 418 -32.42 -26.03 -0.64
CA HIS A 418 -33.56 -25.28 -1.15
C HIS A 418 -33.85 -25.53 -2.64
N ARG A 419 -32.85 -25.88 -3.45
CA ARG A 419 -33.06 -26.37 -4.82
C ARG A 419 -33.81 -27.70 -4.81
N ASN A 420 -33.43 -28.64 -3.94
CA ASN A 420 -34.10 -29.93 -3.79
C ASN A 420 -35.54 -29.79 -3.30
N MET A 421 -35.85 -28.73 -2.54
CA MET A 421 -37.21 -28.39 -2.12
C MET A 421 -38.03 -27.67 -3.20
N GLY A 422 -37.43 -27.26 -4.32
CA GLY A 422 -38.09 -26.50 -5.38
C GLY A 422 -38.26 -25.00 -5.07
N ASN A 423 -37.61 -24.48 -4.03
CA ASN A 423 -37.67 -23.06 -3.66
C ASN A 423 -36.73 -22.20 -4.51
N ILE A 424 -35.70 -22.80 -5.11
CA ILE A 424 -34.73 -22.15 -5.99
C ILE A 424 -34.74 -22.87 -7.34
N PRO A 425 -34.80 -22.14 -8.47
CA PRO A 425 -34.72 -22.74 -9.80
C PRO A 425 -33.47 -23.60 -9.99
N ALA A 426 -33.62 -24.72 -10.72
CA ALA A 426 -32.52 -25.65 -10.99
C ALA A 426 -31.45 -25.08 -11.93
N SER A 427 -31.83 -24.19 -12.84
CA SER A 427 -30.92 -23.49 -13.76
C SER A 427 -31.06 -21.97 -13.62
N ASN A 428 -29.93 -21.30 -13.48
CA ASN A 428 -29.85 -19.85 -13.63
C ASN A 428 -29.61 -19.57 -15.12
N GLU A 429 -30.65 -19.24 -15.88
CA GLU A 429 -30.55 -19.01 -17.34
C GLU A 429 -29.82 -17.71 -17.71
N ARG A 430 -29.46 -16.87 -16.74
CA ARG A 430 -28.72 -15.64 -16.99
C ARG A 430 -27.24 -15.95 -17.27
N LYS A 431 -26.86 -15.79 -18.54
CA LYS A 431 -25.46 -15.85 -18.98
C LYS A 431 -24.77 -14.50 -18.75
N GLY A 432 -23.75 -14.51 -17.89
CA GLY A 432 -22.83 -13.38 -17.75
C GLY A 432 -21.92 -13.25 -18.97
N ILE A 433 -21.13 -12.18 -19.02
CA ILE A 433 -20.18 -11.94 -20.14
C ILE A 433 -19.13 -13.06 -20.34
N LEU A 434 -18.88 -13.89 -19.32
CA LEU A 434 -17.88 -14.97 -19.33
C LEU A 434 -18.46 -16.38 -19.59
N GLY A 435 -19.74 -16.48 -20.01
CA GLY A 435 -20.40 -17.76 -20.34
C GLY A 435 -21.65 -18.04 -19.53
#